data_AF-A0A2G1MFL2-F1
#
_entry.id   AF-A0A2G1MFL2-F1
#
_cell.length_a   1.000
_cell.length_b   1.000
_cell.length_c   1.000
_cell.angle_alpha   90.00
_cell.angle_beta   90.00
_cell.angle_gamma   90.00
#
_symmetry.space_group_name_H-M   'P 1'
#
loop_
_entity.id
_entity.type
_entity.pdbx_description
1 polymer ?
#
loop_
_entity_poly.entity_id
_entity_poly.type
_entity_poly.pdbx_seq_one_letter_code
_entity_poly.pdbx_strand_id
1 'polypeptide(L)'
;MTALGSILSKGVPSQQMAQLHGRGFSLLPLGKGADSKSPLLGFSSAQRIPLARVLAPMHRIGSSCYGVRLGGLAVIDCDADDPALVADMEARFGASPVHVKTPRGRHLYYRADGGTFPNLRGEGLPVDIKRGPSSYVMGPGSVRPDGGEYVPAKGALGVDALPEIRLASAGPTASRPSGRIETGSRNYALTVAAVQMVETVDDADELFGNLQFIRDDECEDPATVPDGELRKIADWAWSKRLEGKVYRGRDSEFRLHRTALDALKGLPNTSDAIALFVMLQDLHGHAPARAFPLDHAAMAAAGHTDLTRRRFLSARRSLQDAGLLTVAACHVAGKQPRTYRLNRLRATAANVTMLHGSQSPEKKGGGV
;
A
#
# COMPACT_ATOMS: atom_id res chain seq x y z
N MET A 1 -35.70 -2.45 21.53
CA MET A 1 -36.15 -1.88 20.24
C MET A 1 -35.28 -0.68 19.95
N THR A 2 -34.16 -0.88 19.25
CA THR A 2 -33.21 0.18 18.91
C THR A 2 -33.34 0.42 17.42
N ALA A 3 -33.65 1.65 17.04
CA ALA A 3 -33.96 2.05 15.68
C ALA A 3 -32.77 1.76 14.73
N LEU A 4 -32.96 0.77 13.85
CA LEU A 4 -32.22 0.67 12.59
C LEU A 4 -32.67 1.85 11.74
N GLY A 5 -31.90 2.95 11.81
CA GLY A 5 -32.01 4.03 10.84
C GLY A 5 -31.82 3.46 9.45
N SER A 6 -32.90 3.47 8.67
CA SER A 6 -32.91 3.12 7.26
C SER A 6 -31.94 4.04 6.53
N ILE A 7 -30.72 3.55 6.28
CA ILE A 7 -29.88 4.07 5.20
C ILE A 7 -30.57 3.59 3.93
N LEU A 8 -31.54 4.36 3.45
CA LEU A 8 -32.04 4.22 2.10
C LEU A 8 -30.82 4.34 1.20
N SER A 9 -30.37 3.23 0.60
CA SER A 9 -29.38 3.32 -0.46
C SER A 9 -29.99 4.21 -1.54
N LYS A 10 -29.43 5.41 -1.72
CA LYS A 10 -29.69 6.20 -2.93
C LYS A 10 -29.42 5.24 -4.09
N GLY A 11 -30.36 5.06 -5.00
CA GLY A 11 -30.18 4.12 -6.11
C GLY A 11 -28.98 4.48 -6.98
N VAL A 12 -28.59 3.57 -7.89
CA VAL A 12 -27.56 3.83 -8.92
C VAL A 12 -27.83 5.20 -9.59
N PRO A 13 -26.82 6.11 -9.70
CA PRO A 13 -27.00 7.44 -10.28
C PRO A 13 -27.09 7.40 -11.82
N SER A 14 -28.04 6.62 -12.35
CA SER A 14 -28.13 6.24 -13.77
C SER A 14 -28.27 7.43 -14.71
N GLN A 15 -28.97 8.50 -14.30
CA GLN A 15 -29.12 9.71 -15.12
C GLN A 15 -27.80 10.45 -15.30
N GLN A 16 -27.05 10.67 -14.22
CA GLN A 16 -25.73 11.32 -14.25
C GLN A 16 -24.75 10.50 -15.09
N MET A 17 -24.74 9.17 -14.91
CA MET A 17 -23.89 8.26 -15.67
C MET A 17 -24.24 8.27 -17.16
N ALA A 18 -25.53 8.28 -17.52
CA ALA A 18 -25.97 8.36 -18.91
C ALA A 18 -25.54 9.67 -19.59
N GLN A 19 -25.67 10.80 -18.88
CA GLN A 19 -25.22 12.11 -19.37
C GLN A 19 -23.71 12.12 -19.62
N LEU A 20 -22.91 11.69 -18.64
CA LEU A 20 -21.44 11.63 -18.78
C LEU A 20 -21.02 10.71 -19.93
N HIS A 21 -21.60 9.51 -20.01
CA HIS A 21 -21.27 8.55 -21.07
C HIS A 21 -21.63 9.10 -22.46
N GLY A 22 -22.80 9.73 -22.60
CA GLY A 22 -23.23 10.39 -23.83
C GLY A 22 -22.32 11.55 -24.24
N ARG A 23 -21.64 12.19 -23.28
CA ARG A 23 -20.69 13.30 -23.50
C ARG A 23 -19.26 12.85 -23.77
N GLY A 24 -19.02 11.54 -23.92
CA GLY A 24 -17.69 11.03 -24.27
C GLY A 24 -16.96 10.33 -23.13
N PHE A 25 -17.37 10.53 -21.88
CA PHE A 25 -16.62 10.04 -20.72
C PHE A 25 -16.65 8.52 -20.61
N SER A 26 -15.50 7.96 -20.25
CA SER A 26 -15.34 6.54 -19.97
C SER A 26 -15.61 6.26 -18.50
N LEU A 27 -16.56 5.36 -18.21
CA LEU A 27 -17.01 5.06 -16.86
C LEU A 27 -16.64 3.65 -16.42
N LEU A 28 -16.53 3.44 -15.11
CA LEU A 28 -16.26 2.14 -14.48
C LEU A 28 -17.33 1.79 -13.45
N PRO A 29 -17.80 0.53 -13.42
CA PRO A 29 -18.64 0.08 -12.33
C PRO A 29 -17.77 -0.14 -11.09
N LEU A 30 -18.11 0.48 -9.96
CA LEU A 30 -17.42 0.26 -8.69
C LEU A 30 -18.35 -0.44 -7.69
N GLY A 31 -17.78 -1.00 -6.63
CA GLY A 31 -18.53 -1.68 -5.58
C GLY A 31 -17.84 -2.89 -4.96
N LYS A 32 -16.59 -3.19 -5.33
CA LYS A 32 -15.75 -4.14 -4.59
C LYS A 32 -15.09 -3.45 -3.38
N GLY A 33 -14.79 -4.24 -2.35
CA GLY A 33 -14.09 -3.77 -1.15
C GLY A 33 -15.00 -3.06 -0.14
N ALA A 34 -14.49 -2.88 1.09
CA ALA A 34 -15.24 -2.29 2.20
C ALA A 34 -15.65 -0.82 1.95
N ASP A 35 -14.91 -0.11 1.09
CA ASP A 35 -15.18 1.28 0.73
C ASP A 35 -15.91 1.45 -0.60
N SER A 36 -16.21 0.34 -1.30
CA SER A 36 -16.82 0.29 -2.64
C SER A 36 -16.07 1.07 -3.71
N LYS A 37 -14.78 1.36 -3.51
CA LYS A 37 -13.97 2.13 -4.49
C LYS A 37 -13.37 1.26 -5.57
N SER A 38 -13.27 -0.05 -5.36
CA SER A 38 -12.65 -0.95 -6.31
C SER A 38 -13.61 -1.32 -7.45
N PRO A 39 -13.09 -1.46 -8.68
CA PRO A 39 -13.89 -1.71 -9.88
C PRO A 39 -14.42 -3.15 -9.93
N LEU A 40 -15.66 -3.29 -10.41
CA LEU A 40 -16.32 -4.57 -10.61
C LEU A 40 -15.82 -5.28 -11.87
N LEU A 41 -15.27 -4.54 -12.83
CA LEU A 41 -14.73 -5.02 -14.10
C LEU A 41 -13.28 -4.55 -14.25
N GLY A 42 -12.42 -5.40 -14.82
CA GLY A 42 -11.09 -4.98 -15.29
C GLY A 42 -11.21 -3.91 -16.37
N PHE A 43 -10.24 -3.00 -16.42
CA PHE A 43 -10.27 -1.84 -17.31
C PHE A 43 -8.88 -1.45 -17.83
N SER A 44 -8.17 -2.43 -18.38
CA SER A 44 -6.83 -2.24 -18.95
C SER A 44 -6.84 -1.66 -20.37
N SER A 45 -7.95 -1.73 -21.11
CA SER A 45 -8.02 -1.22 -22.49
C SER A 45 -8.39 0.28 -22.54
N ALA A 46 -7.83 1.01 -23.50
CA ALA A 46 -8.23 2.40 -23.79
C ALA A 46 -9.70 2.51 -24.28
N GLN A 47 -10.33 1.37 -24.59
CA GLN A 47 -11.68 1.34 -25.13
C GLN A 47 -12.70 1.70 -24.05
N ARG A 48 -13.65 2.56 -24.44
CA ARG A 48 -14.78 2.95 -23.59
C ARG A 48 -15.74 1.77 -23.37
N ILE A 49 -16.04 1.47 -22.12
CA ILE A 49 -17.01 0.43 -21.76
C ILE A 49 -18.43 0.92 -22.09
N PRO A 50 -19.28 0.12 -22.76
CA PRO A 50 -20.68 0.47 -22.99
C PRO A 50 -21.44 0.69 -21.68
N LEU A 51 -22.30 1.72 -21.62
CA LEU A 51 -23.01 2.11 -20.39
C LEU A 51 -23.80 0.96 -19.76
N ALA A 52 -24.45 0.12 -20.57
CA ALA A 52 -25.17 -1.06 -20.09
C ALA A 52 -24.25 -2.04 -19.32
N ARG A 53 -22.99 -2.21 -19.76
CA ARG A 53 -22.01 -3.06 -19.07
C ARG A 53 -21.46 -2.41 -17.79
N VAL A 54 -21.61 -1.09 -17.63
CA VAL A 54 -21.32 -0.38 -16.39
C VAL A 54 -22.50 -0.50 -15.41
N LEU A 55 -23.73 -0.23 -15.86
CA LEU A 55 -24.91 -0.22 -14.99
C LEU A 55 -25.30 -1.62 -14.48
N ALA A 56 -25.28 -2.65 -15.34
CA ALA A 56 -25.73 -4.00 -15.00
C ALA A 56 -25.03 -4.61 -13.76
N PRO A 57 -23.69 -4.60 -13.63
CA PRO A 57 -23.03 -5.09 -12.43
C PRO A 57 -23.31 -4.25 -11.19
N MET A 58 -23.48 -2.93 -11.32
CA MET A 58 -23.82 -2.05 -10.19
C MET A 58 -25.21 -2.35 -9.64
N HIS A 59 -26.22 -2.49 -10.51
CA HIS A 59 -27.58 -2.84 -10.11
C HIS A 59 -27.66 -4.19 -9.40
N ARG A 60 -26.91 -5.19 -9.86
CA ARG A 60 -26.89 -6.53 -9.24
C ARG A 60 -26.47 -6.52 -7.77
N ILE A 61 -25.59 -5.59 -7.39
CA ILE A 61 -25.05 -5.52 -6.02
C ILE A 61 -25.56 -4.30 -5.24
N GLY A 62 -26.47 -3.50 -5.83
CA GLY A 62 -26.96 -2.27 -5.23
C GLY A 62 -25.88 -1.19 -5.02
N SER A 63 -24.81 -1.19 -5.82
CA SER A 63 -23.73 -0.19 -5.68
C SER A 63 -24.13 1.14 -6.29
N SER A 64 -23.89 2.21 -5.55
CA SER A 64 -24.12 3.59 -6.01
C SER A 64 -22.81 4.27 -6.45
N CYS A 65 -21.71 3.51 -6.49
CA CYS A 65 -20.38 4.02 -6.78
C CYS A 65 -19.99 3.73 -8.23
N TYR A 66 -19.55 4.75 -8.95
CA TYR A 66 -18.94 4.58 -10.27
C TYR A 66 -17.67 5.42 -10.41
N GLY A 67 -16.77 4.98 -11.28
CA GLY A 67 -15.52 5.67 -11.59
C GLY A 67 -15.63 6.46 -12.88
N VAL A 68 -15.02 7.64 -12.94
CA VAL A 68 -14.72 8.36 -14.17
C VAL A 68 -13.25 8.11 -14.50
N ARG A 69 -12.98 7.48 -15.65
CA ARG A 69 -11.62 7.23 -16.14
C ARG A 69 -10.98 8.52 -16.64
N LEU A 70 -9.67 8.63 -16.48
CA LEU A 70 -8.91 9.87 -16.70
C LEU A 70 -8.09 9.89 -18.00
N GLY A 71 -8.50 9.13 -19.03
CA GLY A 71 -7.90 9.26 -20.36
C GLY A 71 -8.19 10.65 -20.94
N GLY A 72 -7.14 11.46 -21.13
CA GLY A 72 -7.26 12.86 -21.58
C GLY A 72 -7.69 13.86 -20.50
N LEU A 73 -7.76 13.43 -19.23
CA LEU A 73 -8.17 14.26 -18.09
C LEU A 73 -7.10 14.26 -17.00
N ALA A 74 -7.08 15.33 -16.22
CA ALA A 74 -6.41 15.37 -14.93
C ALA A 74 -7.40 15.80 -13.84
N VAL A 75 -7.23 15.22 -12.66
CA VAL A 75 -7.96 15.60 -11.46
C VAL A 75 -6.95 15.94 -10.37
N ILE A 76 -7.01 17.16 -9.87
CA ILE A 76 -6.35 17.53 -8.62
C ILE A 76 -7.26 17.06 -7.49
N ASP A 77 -6.80 16.06 -6.73
CA ASP A 77 -7.51 15.45 -5.60
C ASP A 77 -6.95 16.02 -4.29
N CYS A 78 -7.67 16.99 -3.73
CA CYS A 78 -7.36 17.59 -2.44
C CYS A 78 -7.93 16.69 -1.33
N ASP A 79 -7.08 16.23 -0.40
CA ASP A 79 -7.50 15.35 0.70
C ASP A 79 -8.40 16.06 1.74
N ALA A 80 -8.37 17.40 1.76
CA ALA A 80 -9.12 18.27 2.68
C ALA A 80 -10.02 19.27 1.93
N ASP A 81 -11.20 19.58 2.47
CA ASP A 81 -12.15 20.55 1.92
C ASP A 81 -11.79 21.98 2.37
N ASP A 82 -10.56 22.40 2.05
CA ASP A 82 -10.01 23.69 2.43
C ASP A 82 -10.07 24.68 1.24
N PRO A 83 -10.86 25.77 1.32
CA PRO A 83 -10.94 26.78 0.28
C PRO A 83 -9.59 27.45 -0.05
N ALA A 84 -8.68 27.59 0.92
CA ALA A 84 -7.37 28.20 0.68
C ALA A 84 -6.49 27.28 -0.17
N LEU A 85 -6.43 26.00 0.18
CA LEU A 85 -5.74 24.98 -0.62
C LEU A 85 -6.30 24.90 -2.05
N VAL A 86 -7.63 24.97 -2.20
CA VAL A 86 -8.28 24.99 -3.52
C VAL A 86 -7.86 26.23 -4.32
N ALA A 87 -7.86 27.41 -3.71
CA ALA A 87 -7.42 28.65 -4.35
C ALA A 87 -5.94 28.58 -4.77
N ASP A 88 -5.07 28.01 -3.94
CA ASP A 88 -3.65 27.81 -4.25
C ASP A 88 -3.48 26.87 -5.45
N MET A 89 -4.27 25.79 -5.52
CA MET A 89 -4.24 24.86 -6.65
C MET A 89 -4.77 25.51 -7.94
N GLU A 90 -5.85 26.29 -7.87
CA GLU A 90 -6.37 27.03 -9.03
C GLU A 90 -5.41 28.14 -9.48
N ALA A 91 -4.71 28.81 -8.55
CA ALA A 91 -3.68 29.80 -8.89
C ALA A 91 -2.49 29.16 -9.62
N ARG A 92 -2.07 27.97 -9.18
CA ARG A 92 -0.94 27.24 -9.76
C ARG A 92 -1.27 26.58 -11.10
N PHE A 93 -2.42 25.91 -11.19
CA PHE A 93 -2.78 25.04 -12.30
C PHE A 93 -3.86 25.62 -13.22
N GLY A 94 -4.31 26.86 -12.96
CA GLY A 94 -5.42 27.50 -13.66
C GLY A 94 -6.75 27.23 -12.96
N ALA A 95 -7.72 28.14 -13.11
CA ALA A 95 -9.03 27.96 -12.50
C ALA A 95 -9.77 26.76 -13.11
N SER A 96 -10.35 25.91 -12.27
CA SER A 96 -11.20 24.79 -12.72
C SER A 96 -12.67 25.21 -12.66
N PRO A 97 -13.44 25.05 -13.75
CA PRO A 97 -14.87 25.31 -13.73
C PRO A 97 -15.66 24.18 -13.06
N VAL A 98 -15.06 23.01 -12.85
CA VAL A 98 -15.76 21.81 -12.37
C VAL A 98 -15.10 21.24 -11.12
N HIS A 99 -15.81 21.36 -9.99
CA HIS A 99 -15.41 20.78 -8.71
C HIS A 99 -16.42 19.73 -8.24
N VAL A 100 -15.90 18.64 -7.67
CA VAL A 100 -16.70 17.65 -6.94
C VAL A 100 -16.21 17.61 -5.52
N LYS A 101 -17.08 17.93 -4.55
CA LYS A 101 -16.82 17.71 -3.13
C LYS A 101 -16.81 16.21 -2.87
N THR A 102 -15.77 15.74 -2.21
CA THR A 102 -15.64 14.35 -1.76
C THR A 102 -15.99 14.27 -0.27
N PRO A 103 -16.04 13.07 0.34
CA PRO A 103 -16.32 12.94 1.77
C PRO A 103 -15.34 13.69 2.69
N ARG A 104 -14.11 13.95 2.23
CA ARG A 104 -13.06 14.61 3.02
C ARG A 104 -12.50 15.87 2.38
N GLY A 105 -12.59 15.99 1.05
CA GLY A 105 -11.97 17.08 0.31
C GLY A 105 -12.62 17.36 -1.03
N ARG A 106 -11.83 17.54 -2.09
CA ARG A 106 -12.34 18.09 -3.36
C ARG A 106 -11.55 17.60 -4.57
N HIS A 107 -12.27 17.25 -5.63
CA HIS A 107 -11.71 17.04 -6.96
C HIS A 107 -11.84 18.31 -7.78
N LEU A 108 -10.77 18.75 -8.45
CA LEU A 108 -10.80 19.78 -9.50
C LEU A 108 -10.48 19.15 -10.85
N TYR A 109 -11.37 19.30 -11.83
CA TYR A 109 -11.24 18.65 -13.14
C TYR A 109 -10.59 19.56 -14.18
N TYR A 110 -9.72 18.98 -14.99
CA TYR A 110 -9.06 19.62 -16.13
C TYR A 110 -8.95 18.64 -17.30
N ARG A 111 -8.74 19.19 -18.50
CA ARG A 111 -8.14 18.43 -19.60
C ARG A 111 -6.65 18.30 -19.38
N ALA A 112 -6.08 17.17 -19.82
CA ALA A 112 -4.64 16.95 -19.76
C ALA A 112 -4.20 16.02 -20.89
N ASP A 113 -3.42 16.59 -21.81
CA ASP A 113 -2.83 15.88 -22.95
C ASP A 113 -1.30 15.97 -22.83
N GLY A 114 -0.69 15.00 -22.13
CA GLY A 114 0.75 14.94 -21.91
C GLY A 114 1.28 15.97 -20.89
N GLY A 115 2.61 16.15 -20.89
CA GLY A 115 3.32 17.08 -19.99
C GLY A 115 3.88 16.46 -18.71
N THR A 116 4.80 17.18 -18.07
CA THR A 116 5.40 16.77 -16.80
C THR A 116 4.63 17.38 -15.62
N PHE A 117 4.10 16.52 -14.76
CA PHE A 117 3.34 16.93 -13.59
C PHE A 117 4.21 16.88 -12.34
N PRO A 118 4.07 17.85 -11.42
CA PRO A 118 4.79 17.82 -10.15
C PRO A 118 4.25 16.74 -9.20
N ASN A 119 5.10 16.24 -8.32
CA ASN A 119 4.69 15.40 -7.20
C ASN A 119 4.33 16.29 -6.00
N LEU A 120 3.07 16.68 -5.89
CA LEU A 120 2.59 17.59 -4.84
C LEU A 120 2.74 17.00 -3.42
N ARG A 121 2.61 15.69 -3.25
CA ARG A 121 2.89 15.04 -1.95
C ARG A 121 4.36 15.12 -1.58
N GLY A 122 5.26 15.03 -2.57
CA GLY A 122 6.69 15.26 -2.40
C GLY A 122 7.03 16.71 -2.02
N GLU A 123 6.15 17.66 -2.32
CA GLU A 123 6.23 19.05 -1.88
C GLU A 123 5.60 19.30 -0.50
N GLY A 124 5.10 18.23 0.16
CA GLY A 124 4.45 18.32 1.48
C GLY A 124 2.98 18.73 1.44
N LEU A 125 2.36 18.81 0.25
CA LEU A 125 0.95 19.16 0.11
C LEU A 125 0.05 17.91 0.23
N PRO A 126 -1.12 18.01 0.90
CA PRO A 126 -2.10 16.93 1.01
C PRO A 126 -2.95 16.84 -0.27
N VAL A 127 -2.29 16.77 -1.43
CA VAL A 127 -2.90 16.83 -2.75
C VAL A 127 -2.25 15.80 -3.67
N ASP A 128 -3.06 15.11 -4.47
CA ASP A 128 -2.61 14.19 -5.52
C ASP A 128 -3.05 14.70 -6.89
N ILE A 129 -2.26 14.45 -7.94
CA ILE A 129 -2.67 14.71 -9.33
C ILE A 129 -2.92 13.38 -10.01
N LYS A 130 -4.18 13.03 -10.18
CA LYS A 130 -4.62 11.80 -10.85
C LYS A 130 -4.81 12.06 -12.34
N ARG A 131 -4.24 11.20 -13.18
CA ARG A 131 -4.28 11.33 -14.63
C ARG A 131 -4.02 10.00 -15.33
N GLY A 132 -4.32 9.94 -16.62
CA GLY A 132 -3.95 8.83 -17.48
C GLY A 132 -5.03 7.76 -17.66
N PRO A 133 -4.91 6.92 -18.70
CA PRO A 133 -5.97 6.02 -19.14
C PRO A 133 -6.28 4.87 -18.16
N SER A 134 -5.33 4.53 -17.28
CA SER A 134 -5.44 3.51 -16.23
C SER A 134 -5.90 4.09 -14.88
N SER A 135 -6.06 5.41 -14.78
CA SER A 135 -6.52 6.08 -13.56
C SER A 135 -8.01 6.37 -13.62
N TYR A 136 -8.63 6.42 -12.44
CA TYR A 136 -10.01 6.88 -12.27
C TYR A 136 -10.18 7.60 -10.93
N VAL A 137 -11.24 8.39 -10.85
CA VAL A 137 -11.76 8.93 -9.58
C VAL A 137 -13.23 8.57 -9.45
N MET A 138 -13.74 8.59 -8.22
CA MET A 138 -15.17 8.49 -7.98
C MET A 138 -15.92 9.61 -8.71
N GLY A 139 -16.98 9.22 -9.42
CA GLY A 139 -17.81 10.14 -10.18
C GLY A 139 -18.82 10.90 -9.33
N PRO A 140 -19.22 12.11 -9.74
CA PRO A 140 -20.25 12.88 -9.05
C PRO A 140 -21.59 12.12 -8.93
N GLY A 141 -22.28 12.29 -7.81
CA GLY A 141 -23.49 11.55 -7.45
C GLY A 141 -23.24 10.17 -6.84
N SER A 142 -21.98 9.73 -6.75
CA SER A 142 -21.64 8.47 -6.07
C SER A 142 -21.85 8.57 -4.55
N VAL A 143 -22.33 7.48 -3.95
CA VAL A 143 -22.55 7.36 -2.50
C VAL A 143 -21.92 6.07 -2.00
N ARG A 144 -21.00 6.19 -1.04
CA ARG A 144 -20.29 5.06 -0.44
C ARG A 144 -21.17 4.36 0.63
N PRO A 145 -20.88 3.08 0.96
CA PRO A 145 -21.59 2.37 2.03
C PRO A 145 -21.52 3.05 3.39
N ASP A 146 -20.44 3.81 3.66
CA ASP A 146 -20.27 4.60 4.89
C ASP A 146 -21.02 5.94 4.86
N GLY A 147 -21.83 6.20 3.84
CA GLY A 147 -22.56 7.45 3.65
C GLY A 147 -21.73 8.58 3.04
N GLY A 148 -20.46 8.36 2.71
CA GLY A 148 -19.64 9.36 2.04
C GLY A 148 -20.16 9.68 0.64
N GLU A 149 -20.50 10.94 0.38
CA GLU A 149 -21.05 11.40 -0.90
C GLU A 149 -20.03 12.16 -1.76
N TYR A 150 -20.18 12.05 -3.09
CA TYR A 150 -19.44 12.82 -4.08
C TYR A 150 -20.40 13.84 -4.72
N VAL A 151 -20.37 15.08 -4.28
CA VAL A 151 -21.39 16.08 -4.62
C VAL A 151 -20.81 17.13 -5.57
N PRO A 152 -21.44 17.43 -6.73
CA PRO A 152 -21.06 18.57 -7.55
C PRO A 152 -21.04 19.86 -6.72
N ALA A 153 -19.93 20.58 -6.72
CA ALA A 153 -19.72 21.76 -5.88
C ALA A 153 -19.50 23.06 -6.69
N LYS A 154 -19.00 22.95 -7.91
CA LYS A 154 -18.82 24.06 -8.87
C LYS A 154 -18.97 23.46 -10.26
N GLY A 155 -19.78 24.06 -11.13
CA GLY A 155 -20.05 23.53 -12.46
C GLY A 155 -20.56 22.09 -12.48
N ALA A 156 -20.64 21.52 -13.67
CA ALA A 156 -21.08 20.16 -13.93
C ALA A 156 -20.15 19.49 -14.95
N LEU A 157 -19.58 18.35 -14.56
CA LEU A 157 -18.74 17.54 -15.42
C LEU A 157 -19.53 17.07 -16.66
N GLY A 158 -18.97 17.30 -17.85
CA GLY A 158 -19.62 16.98 -19.13
C GLY A 158 -20.61 18.03 -19.64
N VAL A 159 -20.82 19.11 -18.89
CA VAL A 159 -21.55 20.31 -19.34
C VAL A 159 -20.58 21.47 -19.51
N ASP A 160 -19.83 21.81 -18.47
CA ASP A 160 -18.86 22.90 -18.51
C ASP A 160 -17.58 22.46 -19.24
N ALA A 161 -17.06 23.36 -20.08
CA ALA A 161 -15.82 23.12 -20.82
C ALA A 161 -14.63 23.12 -19.86
N LEU A 162 -13.89 22.01 -19.81
CA LEU A 162 -12.70 21.88 -18.98
C LEU A 162 -11.50 22.56 -19.66
N PRO A 163 -10.80 23.48 -18.99
CA PRO A 163 -9.55 24.03 -19.51
C PRO A 163 -8.45 22.97 -19.45
N GLU A 164 -7.42 23.13 -20.29
CA GLU A 164 -6.17 22.40 -20.12
C GLU A 164 -5.48 22.85 -18.83
N ILE A 165 -4.98 21.89 -18.07
CA ILE A 165 -4.26 22.16 -16.84
C ILE A 165 -2.97 22.95 -17.14
N ARG A 166 -2.76 24.08 -16.45
CA ARG A 166 -1.55 24.88 -16.61
C ARG A 166 -0.38 24.17 -15.94
N LEU A 167 0.56 23.73 -16.75
CA LEU A 167 1.86 23.25 -16.29
C LEU A 167 2.89 24.35 -16.53
N ALA A 168 3.76 24.61 -15.56
CA ALA A 168 4.84 25.57 -15.76
C ALA A 168 5.74 25.08 -16.91
N SER A 169 5.91 25.91 -17.94
CA SER A 169 6.88 25.65 -19.01
C SER A 169 8.27 25.62 -18.40
N ALA A 170 8.89 24.44 -18.34
CA ALA A 170 10.28 24.34 -17.96
C ALA A 170 11.12 25.06 -19.04
N GLY A 171 11.92 26.06 -18.63
CA GLY A 171 13.02 26.57 -19.44
C GLY A 171 14.01 25.46 -19.81
N PRO A 172 14.97 25.72 -20.72
CA PRO A 172 15.80 24.68 -21.31
C PRO A 172 16.52 23.86 -20.23
N THR A 173 16.16 22.58 -20.24
CA THR A 173 16.74 21.42 -19.56
C THR A 173 18.03 21.68 -18.76
N ALA A 174 17.86 21.96 -17.48
CA ALA A 174 18.78 21.43 -16.49
C ALA A 174 18.37 19.97 -16.23
N SER A 175 19.24 19.02 -16.57
CA SER A 175 19.07 17.60 -16.28
C SER A 175 18.75 17.40 -14.80
N ARG A 176 17.49 17.10 -14.50
CA ARG A 176 17.03 16.73 -13.15
C ARG A 176 17.32 15.25 -12.91
N PRO A 177 17.61 14.85 -11.65
CA PRO A 177 17.48 13.46 -11.25
C PRO A 177 15.99 13.12 -11.29
N SER A 178 15.62 12.28 -12.24
CA SER A 178 14.24 11.85 -12.41
C SER A 178 13.87 10.91 -11.27
N GLY A 179 12.73 11.10 -10.62
CA GLY A 179 12.13 10.09 -9.75
C GLY A 179 11.64 8.84 -10.51
N ARG A 180 12.25 8.56 -11.66
CA ARG A 180 12.07 7.33 -12.42
C ARG A 180 12.79 6.20 -11.70
N ILE A 181 12.36 5.00 -11.99
CA ILE A 181 13.00 3.80 -11.52
C ILE A 181 14.39 3.75 -12.16
N GLU A 182 15.41 4.00 -11.34
CA GLU A 182 16.80 4.02 -11.76
C GLU A 182 17.16 2.67 -12.39
N THR A 183 18.01 2.72 -13.42
CA THR A 183 18.48 1.53 -14.16
C THR A 183 18.95 0.40 -13.24
N GLY A 184 19.61 0.71 -12.11
CA GLY A 184 20.08 -0.30 -11.14
C GLY A 184 18.99 -0.90 -10.22
N SER A 185 17.83 -0.26 -10.12
CA SER A 185 16.72 -0.65 -9.22
C SER A 185 15.51 -1.24 -9.94
N ARG A 186 15.51 -1.22 -11.28
CA ARG A 186 14.37 -1.61 -12.13
C ARG A 186 13.79 -2.98 -11.87
N ASN A 187 14.65 -3.99 -11.76
CA ASN A 187 14.20 -5.37 -11.55
C ASN A 187 13.48 -5.51 -10.20
N TYR A 188 14.02 -4.87 -9.15
CA TYR A 188 13.40 -4.84 -7.82
C TYR A 188 12.06 -4.11 -7.85
N ALA A 189 12.00 -2.91 -8.43
CA ALA A 189 10.78 -2.12 -8.49
C ALA A 189 9.66 -2.83 -9.27
N LEU A 190 9.97 -3.41 -10.44
CA LEU A 190 9.02 -4.18 -11.25
C LEU A 190 8.57 -5.46 -10.53
N THR A 191 9.46 -6.12 -9.79
CA THR A 191 9.10 -7.29 -8.97
C THR A 191 8.16 -6.91 -7.82
N VAL A 192 8.40 -5.80 -7.14
CA VAL A 192 7.51 -5.27 -6.09
C VAL A 192 6.14 -4.94 -6.67
N ALA A 193 6.10 -4.23 -7.81
CA ALA A 193 4.86 -3.91 -8.50
C ALA A 193 4.09 -5.18 -8.91
N ALA A 194 4.79 -6.19 -9.43
CA ALA A 194 4.18 -7.47 -9.78
C ALA A 194 3.51 -8.14 -8.58
N VAL A 195 4.22 -8.22 -7.44
CA VAL A 195 3.68 -8.77 -6.18
C VAL A 195 2.49 -7.97 -5.68
N GLN A 196 2.43 -6.65 -5.91
CA GLN A 196 1.31 -5.76 -5.53
C GLN A 196 0.07 -5.89 -6.43
N MET A 197 0.23 -6.29 -7.69
CA MET A 197 -0.88 -6.42 -8.65
C MET A 197 -1.37 -7.87 -8.83
N VAL A 198 -0.54 -8.87 -8.51
CA VAL A 198 -0.83 -10.27 -8.88
C VAL A 198 -2.15 -10.82 -8.35
N GLU A 199 -2.63 -10.38 -7.18
CA GLU A 199 -3.90 -10.85 -6.61
C GLU A 199 -5.14 -10.26 -7.29
N THR A 200 -4.96 -9.17 -8.03
CA THR A 200 -6.06 -8.39 -8.64
C THR A 200 -6.22 -8.61 -10.14
N VAL A 201 -5.22 -9.21 -10.79
CA VAL A 201 -5.26 -9.57 -12.22
C VAL A 201 -5.90 -10.95 -12.42
N ASP A 202 -6.45 -11.22 -13.59
CA ASP A 202 -7.14 -12.49 -13.89
C ASP A 202 -6.18 -13.58 -14.39
N ASP A 203 -5.04 -13.20 -15.00
CA ASP A 203 -4.01 -14.10 -15.50
C ASP A 203 -2.61 -13.46 -15.58
N ALA A 204 -1.61 -14.28 -15.95
CA ALA A 204 -0.21 -13.84 -16.09
C ALA A 204 0.01 -12.86 -17.25
N ASP A 205 -0.82 -12.91 -18.30
CA ASP A 205 -0.73 -12.02 -19.46
C ASP A 205 -1.18 -10.60 -19.11
N GLU A 206 -2.25 -10.47 -18.32
CA GLU A 206 -2.69 -9.19 -17.78
C GLU A 206 -1.62 -8.60 -16.85
N LEU A 207 -1.01 -9.41 -15.98
CA LEU A 207 0.08 -8.94 -15.12
C LEU A 207 1.29 -8.45 -15.94
N PHE A 208 1.66 -9.19 -16.98
CA PHE A 208 2.70 -8.78 -17.92
C PHE A 208 2.36 -7.44 -18.59
N GLY A 209 1.14 -7.26 -19.09
CA GLY A 209 0.70 -6.01 -19.71
C GLY A 209 0.77 -4.81 -18.75
N ASN A 210 0.41 -5.01 -17.48
CA ASN A 210 0.56 -3.98 -16.45
C ASN A 210 2.03 -3.62 -16.17
N LEU A 211 2.91 -4.62 -16.15
CA LEU A 211 4.35 -4.39 -15.98
C LEU A 211 4.98 -3.69 -17.19
N GLN A 212 4.49 -3.94 -18.41
CA GLN A 212 4.95 -3.23 -19.61
C GLN A 212 4.67 -1.73 -19.48
N PHE A 213 3.48 -1.38 -18.98
CA PHE A 213 3.12 0.02 -18.74
C PHE A 213 4.06 0.69 -17.74
N ILE A 214 4.35 0.04 -16.60
CA ILE A 214 5.28 0.58 -15.59
C ILE A 214 6.68 0.73 -16.16
N ARG A 215 7.16 -0.27 -16.91
CA ARG A 215 8.46 -0.18 -17.57
C ARG A 215 8.51 1.02 -18.51
N ASP A 216 7.52 1.18 -19.38
CA ASP A 216 7.55 2.16 -20.46
C ASP A 216 7.35 3.60 -19.95
N ASP A 217 6.59 3.80 -18.88
CA ASP A 217 6.27 5.13 -18.33
C ASP A 217 7.18 5.55 -17.15
N GLU A 218 7.64 4.58 -16.35
CA GLU A 218 8.31 4.85 -15.06
C GLU A 218 9.79 4.47 -15.00
N CYS A 219 10.30 3.59 -15.87
CA CYS A 219 11.74 3.29 -15.92
C CYS A 219 12.53 4.39 -16.64
N GLU A 220 13.72 4.67 -16.16
CA GLU A 220 14.64 5.63 -16.78
C GLU A 220 15.03 5.22 -18.21
N ASP A 221 15.32 3.93 -18.39
CA ASP A 221 15.66 3.33 -19.67
C ASP A 221 14.83 2.04 -19.90
N PRO A 222 13.62 2.14 -20.46
CA PRO A 222 12.76 0.99 -20.73
C PRO A 222 13.39 -0.05 -21.65
N ALA A 223 14.24 0.37 -22.60
CA ALA A 223 14.87 -0.51 -23.58
C ALA A 223 15.81 -1.55 -22.94
N THR A 224 16.26 -1.27 -21.73
CA THR A 224 17.11 -2.18 -20.96
C THR A 224 16.38 -3.32 -20.27
N VAL A 225 15.03 -3.33 -20.29
CA VAL A 225 14.20 -4.41 -19.75
C VAL A 225 13.40 -5.05 -20.90
N PRO A 226 13.96 -6.05 -21.59
CA PRO A 226 13.28 -6.70 -22.70
C PRO A 226 12.01 -7.42 -22.22
N ASP A 227 11.03 -7.58 -23.10
CA ASP A 227 9.76 -8.26 -22.81
C ASP A 227 9.99 -9.67 -22.20
N GLY A 228 11.02 -10.39 -22.63
CA GLY A 228 11.36 -11.69 -22.06
C GLY A 228 11.79 -11.65 -20.59
N GLU A 229 12.43 -10.56 -20.12
CA GLU A 229 12.73 -10.37 -18.69
C GLU A 229 11.45 -10.04 -17.92
N LEU A 230 10.64 -9.15 -18.47
CA LEU A 230 9.40 -8.71 -17.85
C LEU A 230 8.37 -9.83 -17.72
N ARG A 231 8.30 -10.72 -18.72
CA ARG A 231 7.49 -11.93 -18.70
C ARG A 231 7.92 -12.90 -17.59
N LYS A 232 9.22 -13.07 -17.37
CA LYS A 232 9.72 -13.88 -16.24
C LYS A 232 9.28 -13.32 -14.89
N ILE A 233 9.22 -11.99 -14.74
CA ILE A 233 8.72 -11.35 -13.51
C ILE A 233 7.22 -11.64 -13.33
N ALA A 234 6.43 -11.49 -14.40
CA ALA A 234 4.99 -11.79 -14.38
C ALA A 234 4.72 -13.27 -14.05
N ASP A 235 5.35 -14.19 -14.76
CA ASP A 235 5.21 -15.65 -14.57
C ASP A 235 5.62 -16.07 -13.16
N TRP A 236 6.73 -15.52 -12.65
CA TRP A 236 7.19 -15.78 -11.28
C TRP A 236 6.16 -15.32 -10.25
N ALA A 237 5.68 -14.07 -10.36
CA ALA A 237 4.70 -13.53 -9.42
C ALA A 237 3.40 -14.34 -9.48
N TRP A 238 2.94 -14.69 -10.69
CA TRP A 238 1.78 -15.53 -10.92
C TRP A 238 1.91 -16.91 -10.27
N SER A 239 3.06 -17.58 -10.44
CA SER A 239 3.38 -18.83 -9.73
C SER A 239 3.29 -18.65 -8.21
N LYS A 240 3.79 -17.54 -7.66
CA LYS A 240 3.66 -17.26 -6.22
C LYS A 240 2.21 -17.12 -5.78
N ARG A 241 1.34 -16.52 -6.59
CA ARG A 241 -0.09 -16.48 -6.31
C ARG A 241 -0.71 -17.88 -6.30
N LEU A 242 -0.47 -18.68 -7.34
CA LEU A 242 -1.03 -20.03 -7.44
C LEU A 242 -0.55 -20.95 -6.30
N GLU A 243 0.67 -20.73 -5.80
CA GLU A 243 1.23 -21.45 -4.66
C GLU A 243 0.76 -20.91 -3.29
N GLY A 244 -0.04 -19.83 -3.25
CA GLY A 244 -0.44 -19.18 -1.99
C GLY A 244 0.71 -18.47 -1.27
N LYS A 245 1.76 -18.07 -1.99
CA LYS A 245 3.01 -17.49 -1.46
C LYS A 245 3.14 -15.99 -1.77
N VAL A 246 2.02 -15.29 -1.92
CA VAL A 246 1.98 -13.83 -2.01
C VAL A 246 1.76 -13.30 -0.60
N TYR A 247 2.81 -12.81 0.04
CA TYR A 247 2.78 -12.38 1.43
C TYR A 247 2.62 -10.86 1.51
N ARG A 248 1.56 -10.37 2.16
CA ARG A 248 1.31 -8.94 2.37
C ARG A 248 0.83 -8.66 3.78
N GLY A 249 1.62 -7.91 4.56
CA GLY A 249 1.22 -7.48 5.90
C GLY A 249 0.77 -8.67 6.77
N ARG A 250 -0.49 -8.66 7.22
CA ARG A 250 -1.11 -9.70 8.04
C ARG A 250 -1.50 -10.97 7.28
N ASP A 251 -1.55 -10.93 5.96
CA ASP A 251 -1.79 -12.10 5.09
C ASP A 251 -0.48 -12.87 4.83
N SER A 252 0.54 -12.64 5.66
CA SER A 252 1.84 -13.31 5.56
C SER A 252 1.92 -14.50 6.52
N GLU A 253 2.44 -15.63 6.04
CA GLU A 253 2.84 -16.71 6.93
C GLU A 253 4.16 -16.38 7.63
N PHE A 254 4.29 -16.70 8.91
CA PHE A 254 5.57 -16.69 9.61
C PHE A 254 6.01 -18.09 9.98
N ARG A 255 7.31 -18.35 9.79
CA ARG A 255 7.89 -19.67 10.07
C ARG A 255 8.20 -19.84 11.55
N LEU A 256 7.86 -21.00 12.08
CA LEU A 256 8.27 -21.47 13.40
C LEU A 256 9.28 -22.60 13.24
N HIS A 257 10.42 -22.48 13.92
CA HIS A 257 11.43 -23.54 13.93
C HIS A 257 11.02 -24.65 14.89
N ARG A 258 10.97 -25.90 14.40
CA ARG A 258 10.63 -27.07 15.23
C ARG A 258 11.56 -27.19 16.45
N THR A 259 12.85 -26.93 16.27
CA THR A 259 13.85 -26.94 17.36
C THR A 259 13.53 -25.93 18.48
N ALA A 260 12.88 -24.81 18.16
CA ALA A 260 12.42 -23.86 19.18
C ALA A 260 11.25 -24.44 20.00
N LEU A 261 10.30 -25.09 19.33
CA LEU A 261 9.21 -25.78 20.01
C LEU A 261 9.72 -26.95 20.84
N ASP A 262 10.69 -27.69 20.33
CA ASP A 262 11.34 -28.80 21.03
C ASP A 262 12.07 -28.33 22.30
N ALA A 263 12.78 -27.19 22.24
CA ALA A 263 13.45 -26.60 23.40
C ALA A 263 12.48 -26.12 24.49
N LEU A 264 11.21 -25.86 24.14
CA LEU A 264 10.17 -25.51 25.10
C LEU A 264 9.47 -26.74 25.69
N LYS A 265 9.55 -27.90 25.05
CA LYS A 265 8.93 -29.13 25.56
C LYS A 265 9.53 -29.51 26.91
N GLY A 266 8.66 -29.77 27.89
CA GLY A 266 9.07 -30.19 29.23
C GLY A 266 9.38 -29.04 30.20
N LEU A 267 9.33 -27.79 29.75
CA LEU A 267 9.45 -26.64 30.66
C LEU A 267 8.13 -26.38 31.41
N PRO A 268 8.17 -25.90 32.67
CA PRO A 268 6.98 -25.41 33.33
C PRO A 268 6.28 -24.33 32.50
N ASN A 269 4.94 -24.38 32.43
CA ASN A 269 4.11 -23.48 31.63
C ASN A 269 4.44 -23.48 30.13
N THR A 270 4.79 -24.65 29.57
CA THR A 270 5.11 -24.83 28.14
C THR A 270 4.09 -24.16 27.22
N SER A 271 2.78 -24.35 27.47
CA SER A 271 1.73 -23.79 26.61
C SER A 271 1.77 -22.25 26.55
N ASP A 272 1.98 -21.58 27.69
CA ASP A 272 2.08 -20.12 27.75
C ASP A 272 3.36 -19.62 27.08
N ALA A 273 4.47 -20.35 27.23
CA ALA A 273 5.73 -20.03 26.58
C ALA A 273 5.62 -20.17 25.05
N ILE A 274 4.96 -21.22 24.56
CA ILE A 274 4.68 -21.39 23.13
C ILE A 274 3.77 -20.27 22.63
N ALA A 275 2.67 -19.97 23.32
CA ALA A 275 1.75 -18.90 22.93
C ALA A 275 2.48 -17.55 22.82
N LEU A 276 3.29 -17.21 23.82
CA LEU A 276 4.10 -16.00 23.81
C LEU A 276 5.14 -16.04 22.68
N PHE A 277 5.82 -17.16 22.45
CA PHE A 277 6.80 -17.29 21.37
C PHE A 277 6.19 -17.07 19.99
N VAL A 278 5.03 -17.67 19.73
CA VAL A 278 4.30 -17.53 18.47
C VAL A 278 3.91 -16.08 18.25
N MET A 279 3.37 -15.41 19.28
CA MET A 279 3.04 -13.98 19.24
C MET A 279 4.28 -13.11 18.95
N LEU A 280 5.42 -13.41 19.58
CA LEU A 280 6.65 -12.66 19.32
C LEU A 280 7.20 -12.92 17.92
N GLN A 281 7.07 -14.15 17.38
CA GLN A 281 7.47 -14.44 16.01
C GLN A 281 6.58 -13.74 14.98
N ASP A 282 5.28 -13.63 15.24
CA ASP A 282 4.36 -12.82 14.44
C ASP A 282 4.78 -11.34 14.43
N LEU A 283 4.98 -10.75 15.61
CA LEU A 283 5.29 -9.32 15.75
C LEU A 283 6.72 -8.93 15.33
N HIS A 284 7.69 -9.80 15.53
CA HIS A 284 9.13 -9.45 15.44
C HIS A 284 9.97 -10.43 14.62
N GLY A 285 9.44 -11.59 14.21
CA GLY A 285 10.20 -12.63 13.53
C GLY A 285 10.71 -12.24 12.14
N HIS A 286 10.07 -11.26 11.50
CA HIS A 286 10.46 -10.69 10.21
C HIS A 286 11.69 -9.75 10.29
N ALA A 287 12.08 -9.31 11.48
CA ALA A 287 13.22 -8.41 11.71
C ALA A 287 14.27 -9.08 12.62
N PRO A 288 15.11 -10.00 12.09
CA PRO A 288 16.09 -10.73 12.89
C PRO A 288 17.00 -9.77 13.66
N ALA A 289 17.31 -10.11 14.91
CA ALA A 289 18.18 -9.33 15.80
C ALA A 289 17.71 -7.89 16.14
N ARG A 290 16.50 -7.49 15.74
CA ARG A 290 15.92 -6.22 16.21
C ARG A 290 15.56 -6.34 17.70
N ALA A 291 15.91 -5.31 18.48
CA ALA A 291 15.52 -5.23 19.88
C ALA A 291 14.11 -4.61 20.01
N PHE A 292 13.31 -5.10 20.94
CA PHE A 292 11.95 -4.62 21.19
C PHE A 292 11.62 -4.59 22.69
N PRO A 293 10.78 -3.63 23.15
CA PRO A 293 10.25 -3.67 24.51
C PRO A 293 9.29 -4.86 24.68
N LEU A 294 9.29 -5.49 25.85
CA LEU A 294 8.39 -6.60 26.17
C LEU A 294 7.72 -6.37 27.52
N ASP A 295 6.65 -5.57 27.49
CA ASP A 295 5.86 -5.18 28.65
C ASP A 295 4.48 -5.83 28.64
N HIS A 296 4.07 -6.40 29.78
CA HIS A 296 2.81 -7.12 29.91
C HIS A 296 1.59 -6.19 29.76
N ALA A 297 1.60 -5.03 30.41
CA ALA A 297 0.46 -4.13 30.40
C ALA A 297 0.21 -3.55 29.00
N ALA A 298 1.29 -3.17 28.30
CA ALA A 298 1.21 -2.72 26.91
C ALA A 298 0.71 -3.81 25.97
N MET A 299 1.20 -5.05 26.10
CA MET A 299 0.72 -6.17 25.28
C MET A 299 -0.74 -6.53 25.55
N ALA A 300 -1.18 -6.50 26.81
CA ALA A 300 -2.57 -6.74 27.16
C ALA A 300 -3.49 -5.64 26.62
N ALA A 301 -3.10 -4.36 26.77
CA ALA A 301 -3.86 -3.22 26.24
C ALA A 301 -3.98 -3.25 24.72
N ALA A 302 -2.97 -3.76 24.02
CA ALA A 302 -2.97 -3.95 22.56
C ALA A 302 -3.68 -5.24 22.10
N GLY A 303 -4.22 -6.05 23.02
CA GLY A 303 -4.90 -7.31 22.69
C GLY A 303 -3.97 -8.44 22.23
N HIS A 304 -2.66 -8.33 22.48
CA HIS A 304 -1.67 -9.34 22.08
C HIS A 304 -1.52 -10.49 23.08
N THR A 305 -2.10 -10.39 24.27
CA THR A 305 -2.07 -11.47 25.26
C THR A 305 -3.23 -11.37 26.23
N ASP A 306 -3.79 -12.52 26.59
CA ASP A 306 -4.76 -12.73 27.67
C ASP A 306 -4.09 -13.26 28.95
N LEU A 307 -2.78 -13.52 28.91
CA LEU A 307 -2.04 -14.04 30.05
C LEU A 307 -2.08 -13.05 31.20
N THR A 308 -2.28 -13.56 32.42
CA THR A 308 -2.07 -12.74 33.62
C THR A 308 -0.60 -12.34 33.72
N ARG A 309 -0.31 -11.22 34.41
CA ARG A 309 1.07 -10.71 34.55
C ARG A 309 2.04 -11.79 35.04
N ARG A 310 1.62 -12.62 35.99
CA ARG A 310 2.43 -13.73 36.53
C ARG A 310 2.74 -14.78 35.46
N ARG A 311 1.72 -15.22 34.70
CA ARG A 311 1.87 -16.20 33.61
C ARG A 311 2.75 -15.68 32.49
N PHE A 312 2.54 -14.43 32.08
CA PHE A 312 3.37 -13.75 31.09
C PHE A 312 4.86 -13.70 31.51
N LEU A 313 5.14 -13.28 32.75
CA LEU A 313 6.51 -13.21 33.24
C LEU A 313 7.17 -14.60 33.35
N SER A 314 6.38 -15.63 33.70
CA SER A 314 6.86 -17.02 33.68
C SER A 314 7.16 -17.49 32.27
N ALA A 315 6.27 -17.27 31.31
CA ALA A 315 6.46 -17.63 29.90
C ALA A 315 7.69 -16.94 29.31
N ARG A 316 7.85 -15.64 29.58
CA ARG A 316 9.05 -14.88 29.19
C ARG A 316 10.32 -15.51 29.76
N ARG A 317 10.31 -15.92 31.03
CA ARG A 317 11.46 -16.59 31.66
C ARG A 317 11.75 -17.92 30.97
N SER A 318 10.75 -18.76 30.71
CA SER A 318 10.93 -20.02 29.97
C SER A 318 11.55 -19.80 28.58
N LEU A 319 11.16 -18.73 27.87
CA LEU A 319 11.78 -18.37 26.59
C LEU A 319 13.24 -17.94 26.72
N GLN A 320 13.58 -17.26 27.82
CA GLN A 320 14.97 -16.88 28.10
C GLN A 320 15.82 -18.09 28.46
N ASP A 321 15.30 -18.98 29.31
CA ASP A 321 15.97 -20.19 29.77
C ASP A 321 16.19 -21.16 28.59
N ALA A 322 15.23 -21.25 27.66
CA ALA A 322 15.37 -21.99 26.41
C ALA A 322 16.30 -21.32 25.36
N GLY A 323 16.85 -20.14 25.66
CA GLY A 323 17.73 -19.40 24.75
C GLY A 323 17.04 -18.76 23.54
N LEU A 324 15.70 -18.77 23.50
CA LEU A 324 14.88 -18.21 22.42
C LEU A 324 14.68 -16.69 22.54
N LEU A 325 14.88 -16.14 23.73
CA LEU A 325 14.78 -14.72 24.02
C LEU A 325 15.98 -14.25 24.84
N THR A 326 16.62 -13.16 24.43
CA THR A 326 17.71 -12.55 25.21
C THR A 326 17.44 -11.10 25.54
N VAL A 327 18.06 -10.59 26.61
CA VAL A 327 18.02 -9.18 26.96
C VAL A 327 18.99 -8.45 26.04
N ALA A 328 18.48 -7.49 25.27
CA ALA A 328 19.31 -6.68 24.37
C ALA A 328 19.87 -5.43 25.09
N ALA A 329 19.05 -4.78 25.92
CA ALA A 329 19.47 -3.70 26.80
C ALA A 329 18.81 -3.83 28.17
N CYS A 330 19.60 -3.59 29.22
CA CYS A 330 19.10 -3.57 30.59
C CYS A 330 18.23 -2.33 30.84
N HIS A 331 17.26 -2.46 31.73
CA HIS A 331 16.44 -1.33 32.16
C HIS A 331 17.28 -0.27 32.88
N VAL A 332 17.12 0.99 32.48
CA VAL A 332 17.63 2.16 33.19
C VAL A 332 16.45 3.06 33.51
N ALA A 333 16.13 3.22 34.80
CA ALA A 333 14.99 4.00 35.26
C ALA A 333 15.02 5.42 34.67
N GLY A 334 13.91 5.85 34.06
CA GLY A 334 13.76 7.16 33.44
C GLY A 334 14.52 7.38 32.12
N LYS A 335 15.32 6.40 31.64
CA LYS A 335 16.17 6.58 30.45
C LYS A 335 15.90 5.55 29.36
N GLN A 336 15.85 4.26 29.70
CA GLN A 336 15.69 3.19 28.71
C GLN A 336 14.89 2.01 29.27
N PRO A 337 13.77 1.62 28.62
CA PRO A 337 13.06 0.40 28.99
C PRO A 337 13.93 -0.83 28.70
N ARG A 338 13.71 -1.92 29.45
CA ARG A 338 14.35 -3.21 29.15
C ARG A 338 13.90 -3.67 27.78
N THR A 339 14.85 -3.98 26.90
CA THR A 339 14.54 -4.53 25.58
C THR A 339 15.02 -5.97 25.46
N TYR A 340 14.37 -6.69 24.57
CA TYR A 340 14.58 -8.09 24.30
C TYR A 340 14.82 -8.31 22.81
N ARG A 341 15.39 -9.47 22.48
CA ARG A 341 15.67 -9.90 21.12
C ARG A 341 15.34 -11.37 20.99
N LEU A 342 14.68 -11.74 19.89
CA LEU A 342 14.46 -13.14 19.52
C LEU A 342 15.75 -13.75 18.97
N ASN A 343 16.05 -14.95 19.44
CA ASN A 343 17.19 -15.73 18.99
C ASN A 343 16.73 -16.92 18.17
N ARG A 344 17.58 -17.34 17.21
CA ARG A 344 17.45 -18.63 16.55
C ARG A 344 18.39 -19.62 17.23
N LEU A 345 17.85 -20.73 17.69
CA LEU A 345 18.67 -21.88 18.07
C LEU A 345 19.36 -22.39 16.81
N ARG A 346 20.67 -22.17 16.72
CA ARG A 346 21.50 -22.79 15.70
C ARG A 346 21.89 -24.15 16.22
N ALA A 347 21.62 -25.21 15.45
CA ALA A 347 22.35 -26.45 15.65
C ALA A 347 23.83 -26.11 15.46
N THR A 348 24.68 -26.45 16.43
CA THR A 348 26.13 -26.42 16.26
C THR A 348 26.48 -27.36 15.12
N ALA A 349 26.58 -26.83 13.91
CA ALA A 349 27.15 -27.57 12.81
C ALA A 349 28.63 -27.79 13.17
N ALA A 350 29.05 -29.04 13.28
CA ALA A 350 30.43 -29.45 13.55
C ALA A 350 31.45 -28.96 12.51
N ASN A 351 31.00 -28.20 11.50
CA ASN A 351 31.74 -27.86 10.29
C ASN A 351 32.07 -26.36 10.20
N VAL A 352 31.79 -25.57 11.24
CA VAL A 352 32.09 -24.13 11.27
C VAL A 352 33.35 -23.90 12.09
N THR A 353 34.50 -23.83 11.41
CA THR A 353 35.75 -23.37 12.00
C THR A 353 35.65 -21.87 12.26
N MET A 354 35.79 -21.45 13.51
CA MET A 354 35.89 -20.03 13.87
C MET A 354 37.11 -19.43 13.15
N LEU A 355 36.86 -18.50 12.22
CA LEU A 355 37.91 -17.65 11.66
C LEU A 355 38.58 -16.92 12.83
N HIS A 356 39.82 -17.30 13.12
CA HIS A 356 40.61 -16.73 14.19
C HIS A 356 40.75 -15.23 13.94
N GLY A 357 40.18 -14.44 14.84
CA GLY A 357 40.35 -12.99 14.86
C GLY A 357 41.84 -12.67 14.97
N SER A 358 42.31 -11.88 14.02
CA SER A 358 43.61 -11.22 13.98
C SER A 358 44.13 -10.85 15.37
N GLN A 359 45.27 -11.44 15.74
CA GLN A 359 46.06 -10.99 16.88
C GLN A 359 46.35 -9.50 16.71
N SER A 360 45.92 -8.70 17.68
CA SER A 360 46.33 -7.31 17.78
C SER A 360 47.83 -7.26 18.11
N PRO A 361 48.62 -6.38 17.49
CA PRO A 361 50.05 -6.32 17.75
C PRO A 361 50.32 -5.84 19.18
N GLU A 362 51.21 -6.55 19.87
CA GLU A 362 51.76 -6.18 21.16
C GLU A 362 52.25 -4.72 21.16
N LYS A 363 51.70 -3.90 22.06
CA LYS A 363 52.32 -2.64 22.45
C LYS A 363 53.60 -2.97 23.23
N LYS A 364 54.75 -2.82 22.56
CA LYS A 364 56.03 -2.64 23.25
C LYS A 364 55.95 -1.36 24.09
N GLY A 365 55.95 -1.52 25.41
CA GLY A 365 56.24 -0.44 26.34
C GLY A 365 57.70 -0.05 26.22
N GLY A 366 57.95 1.17 25.73
CA GLY A 366 59.24 1.84 25.88
C GLY A 366 59.32 2.47 27.27
N GLY A 367 60.35 2.13 28.03
CA GLY A 367 60.85 2.97 29.10
C GLY A 367 61.87 3.96 28.54
N VAL A 368 61.78 5.22 28.95
CA VAL A 368 62.73 5.93 29.84
C VAL A 368 61.94 6.99 30.57
#